data_AF-A0A852U293-F1
#
_entry.id   AF-A0A852U293-F1
#
_cell.length_a   1.000
_cell.length_b   1.000
_cell.length_c   1.000
_cell.angle_alpha   90.00
_cell.angle_beta   90.00
_cell.angle_gamma   90.00
#
_symmetry.space_group_name_H-M   'P 1'
#
loop_
_entity.id
_entity.type
_entity.pdbx_description
1 polymer ?
#
loop_
_entity_poly.entity_id
_entity_poly.type
_entity_poly.pdbx_seq_one_letter_code
_entity_poly.pdbx_strand_id
1 'polypeptide(L)'
;MAGVLAVVALAAGCGGDDEPWIRQGNFPATPSPLPTAIEELRASFEEFSGLTVPSDATDVEITADHNGANLPLYRAQFTTSRGGAEVFCTDENFDVYVNPDPPDAETRERLGITEETVDGMVTCRGTNLDRPNVRREVVVVWPEKDTAAVHALIQELPG
;
A
#
# COMPACT_ATOMS: atom_id res chain seq x y z
N MET A 1 -53.66 -10.71 45.29
CA MET A 1 -54.28 -11.99 44.87
C MET A 1 -54.84 -11.81 43.47
N ALA A 2 -54.88 -12.91 42.70
CA ALA A 2 -55.22 -13.03 41.28
C ALA A 2 -54.06 -12.74 40.31
N GLY A 3 -53.41 -13.83 39.85
CA GLY A 3 -52.70 -13.88 38.58
C GLY A 3 -53.55 -14.65 37.55
N VAL A 4 -53.33 -14.39 36.26
CA VAL A 4 -53.82 -15.16 35.09
C VAL A 4 -52.90 -14.76 33.92
N LEU A 5 -51.96 -15.63 33.54
CA LEU A 5 -51.93 -16.49 32.33
C LEU A 5 -51.67 -15.79 30.99
N ALA A 6 -50.60 -16.26 30.36
CA ALA A 6 -50.12 -15.93 29.03
C ALA A 6 -51.08 -16.36 27.91
N VAL A 7 -51.02 -15.66 26.77
CA VAL A 7 -51.43 -16.21 25.48
C VAL A 7 -50.33 -15.92 24.46
N VAL A 8 -49.59 -16.98 24.13
CA VAL A 8 -48.72 -17.09 22.95
C VAL A 8 -49.64 -17.18 21.74
N ALA A 9 -49.62 -16.18 20.87
CA ALA A 9 -50.29 -16.22 19.57
C ALA A 9 -49.26 -16.65 18.50
N LEU A 10 -49.22 -17.96 18.26
CA LEU A 10 -48.61 -18.55 17.07
C LEU A 10 -49.54 -18.26 15.88
N ALA A 11 -49.22 -17.23 15.10
CA ALA A 11 -49.75 -17.08 13.75
C ALA A 11 -48.83 -17.84 12.79
N ALA A 12 -49.09 -19.14 12.63
CA ALA A 12 -48.65 -19.89 11.47
C ALA A 12 -49.58 -19.56 10.30
N GLY A 13 -49.06 -18.82 9.32
CA GLY A 13 -49.65 -18.65 8.00
C GLY A 13 -48.58 -18.96 6.96
N CYS A 14 -48.70 -20.12 6.33
CA CYS A 14 -47.91 -20.56 5.18
C CYS A 14 -48.37 -19.85 3.90
N GLY A 15 -47.44 -19.62 2.97
CA GLY A 15 -47.75 -19.51 1.54
C GLY A 15 -47.20 -18.26 0.88
N GLY A 16 -46.03 -18.39 0.26
CA GLY A 16 -45.38 -17.35 -0.52
C GLY A 16 -43.97 -17.79 -0.85
N ASP A 17 -43.84 -18.63 -1.87
CA ASP A 17 -42.60 -18.87 -2.59
C ASP A 17 -42.03 -17.53 -3.09
N ASP A 18 -41.12 -16.97 -2.31
CA ASP A 18 -40.12 -16.04 -2.80
C ASP A 18 -38.80 -16.53 -2.22
N GLU A 19 -38.13 -17.43 -2.94
CA GLU A 19 -36.67 -17.53 -2.87
C GLU A 19 -36.16 -16.09 -2.84
N PRO A 20 -35.46 -15.63 -1.79
CA PRO A 20 -34.59 -14.52 -1.99
C PRO A 20 -33.51 -15.07 -2.91
N TRP A 21 -33.70 -14.88 -4.22
CA TRP A 21 -32.63 -14.59 -5.15
C TRP A 21 -31.91 -13.42 -4.51
N ILE A 22 -31.01 -13.74 -3.57
CA ILE A 22 -30.11 -12.78 -2.99
C ILE A 22 -29.40 -12.26 -4.22
N ARG A 23 -29.85 -11.08 -4.65
CA ARG A 23 -29.10 -10.18 -5.49
C ARG A 23 -27.68 -10.36 -4.98
N GLN A 24 -26.79 -10.85 -5.83
CA GLN A 24 -25.36 -10.63 -5.68
C GLN A 24 -25.21 -9.11 -5.68
N GLY A 25 -25.52 -8.52 -4.53
CA GLY A 25 -25.25 -7.16 -4.20
C GLY A 25 -23.75 -7.10 -4.26
N ASN A 26 -23.26 -6.23 -5.11
CA ASN A 26 -21.87 -5.84 -5.17
C ASN A 26 -21.56 -5.14 -3.83
N PHE A 27 -21.52 -5.90 -2.73
CA PHE A 27 -21.08 -5.41 -1.45
C PHE A 27 -19.59 -5.11 -1.63
N PRO A 28 -19.12 -3.90 -1.28
CA PRO A 28 -17.70 -3.63 -1.32
C PRO A 28 -16.99 -4.71 -0.51
N ALA A 29 -15.99 -5.35 -1.10
CA ALA A 29 -15.18 -6.33 -0.41
C ALA A 29 -14.66 -5.68 0.88
N THR A 30 -14.88 -6.34 2.02
CA THR A 30 -14.31 -5.86 3.28
C THR A 30 -12.80 -5.94 3.15
N PRO A 31 -12.06 -4.85 3.43
CA PRO A 31 -10.61 -4.86 3.30
C PRO A 31 -10.00 -5.94 4.19
N SER A 32 -9.01 -6.65 3.66
CA SER A 32 -8.23 -7.59 4.47
C SER A 32 -7.41 -6.83 5.52
N PRO A 33 -7.26 -7.35 6.74
CA PRO A 33 -6.46 -6.70 7.77
C PRO A 33 -5.00 -6.57 7.32
N LEU A 34 -4.39 -5.42 7.58
CA LEU A 34 -2.98 -5.15 7.33
C LEU A 34 -2.17 -5.28 8.62
N PRO A 35 -0.89 -5.68 8.54
CA PRO A 35 -0.02 -5.75 9.70
C PRO A 35 0.22 -4.36 10.29
N THR A 36 0.45 -4.29 11.61
CA THR A 36 0.73 -3.03 12.31
C THR A 36 2.04 -3.05 13.10
N ALA A 37 2.63 -4.23 13.34
CA ALA A 37 3.94 -4.36 13.95
C ALA A 37 5.05 -4.09 12.91
N ILE A 38 6.10 -3.37 13.29
CA ILE A 38 7.14 -2.91 12.35
C ILE A 38 7.87 -4.05 11.62
N GLU A 39 8.20 -5.13 12.31
CA GLU A 39 8.86 -6.31 11.71
C GLU A 39 7.93 -7.02 10.71
N GLU A 40 6.64 -7.12 11.04
CA GLU A 40 5.63 -7.68 10.14
C GLU A 40 5.35 -6.76 8.95
N LEU A 41 5.39 -5.44 9.16
CA LEU A 41 5.25 -4.44 8.10
C LEU A 41 6.38 -4.52 7.10
N ARG A 42 7.63 -4.67 7.55
CA ARG A 42 8.78 -4.85 6.65
C ARG A 42 8.64 -6.12 5.82
N ALA A 43 8.41 -7.26 6.46
CA ALA A 43 8.27 -8.52 5.74
C ALA A 43 7.10 -8.49 4.75
N SER A 44 5.97 -7.92 5.16
CA SER A 44 4.78 -7.77 4.31
C SER A 44 5.00 -6.80 3.15
N PHE A 45 5.73 -5.70 3.37
CA PHE A 45 6.15 -4.79 2.30
C PHE A 45 7.03 -5.50 1.28
N GLU A 46 8.06 -6.21 1.74
CA GLU A 46 9.01 -6.90 0.84
C GLU A 46 8.31 -8.00 0.04
N GLU A 47 7.43 -8.79 0.67
CA GLU A 47 6.63 -9.80 -0.02
C GLU A 47 5.63 -9.18 -1.03
N PHE A 48 4.94 -8.12 -0.64
CA PHE A 48 3.93 -7.48 -1.48
C PHE A 48 4.55 -6.75 -2.68
N SER A 49 5.63 -6.02 -2.45
CA SER A 49 6.33 -5.23 -3.47
C SER A 49 7.30 -6.05 -4.31
N GLY A 50 7.81 -7.17 -3.79
CA GLY A 50 8.94 -7.89 -4.37
C GLY A 50 10.28 -7.15 -4.24
N LEU A 51 10.32 -6.03 -3.50
CA LEU A 51 11.52 -5.24 -3.26
C LEU A 51 12.16 -5.66 -1.94
N THR A 52 13.48 -5.53 -1.82
CA THR A 52 14.18 -5.75 -0.55
C THR A 52 14.69 -4.42 0.00
N VAL A 53 14.40 -4.09 1.26
CA VAL A 53 14.96 -2.88 1.88
C VAL A 53 16.46 -3.10 2.10
N PRO A 54 17.33 -2.18 1.62
CA PRO A 54 18.78 -2.33 1.73
C PRO A 54 19.24 -2.57 3.18
N SER A 55 20.30 -3.38 3.35
CA SER A 55 20.82 -3.71 4.68
C SER A 55 21.49 -2.54 5.40
N ASP A 56 21.91 -1.52 4.65
CA ASP A 56 22.50 -0.28 5.16
C ASP A 56 21.44 0.81 5.38
N ALA A 57 20.16 0.50 5.20
CA ALA A 57 19.08 1.45 5.39
C ALA A 57 18.97 1.88 6.86
N THR A 58 18.84 3.19 7.08
CA THR A 58 18.57 3.81 8.37
C THR A 58 17.23 4.53 8.33
N ASP A 59 16.69 4.84 9.52
CA ASP A 59 15.47 5.64 9.65
C ASP A 59 14.30 5.05 8.84
N VAL A 60 14.19 3.71 8.89
CA VAL A 60 13.22 2.95 8.10
C VAL A 60 11.83 3.13 8.70
N GLU A 61 10.96 3.77 7.94
CA GLU A 61 9.54 3.91 8.23
C GLU A 61 8.74 3.21 7.15
N ILE A 62 7.90 2.24 7.54
CA ILE A 62 7.00 1.54 6.64
C ILE A 62 5.59 1.66 7.21
N THR A 63 4.64 2.08 6.38
CA THR A 63 3.24 2.15 6.73
C THR A 63 2.42 1.37 5.72
N ALA A 64 1.32 0.78 6.19
CA ALA A 64 0.36 0.07 5.38
C ALA A 64 -1.02 0.68 5.59
N ASP A 65 -1.75 0.87 4.50
CA ASP A 65 -3.11 1.39 4.45
C ASP A 65 -3.86 0.74 3.27
N HIS A 66 -5.12 1.10 3.09
CA HIS A 66 -5.88 0.76 1.90
C HIS A 66 -6.02 2.00 0.99
N ASN A 67 -5.93 1.79 -0.32
CA ASN A 67 -6.19 2.85 -1.29
C ASN A 67 -7.70 3.13 -1.44
N GLY A 68 -8.07 4.07 -2.31
CA GLY A 68 -9.47 4.43 -2.56
C GLY A 68 -10.35 3.29 -3.10
N ALA A 69 -9.77 2.18 -3.55
CA ALA A 69 -10.47 0.96 -3.96
C ALA A 69 -10.52 -0.11 -2.85
N ASN A 70 -10.14 0.24 -1.61
CA ASN A 70 -9.96 -0.68 -0.48
C ASN A 70 -8.91 -1.80 -0.73
N LEU A 71 -7.95 -1.56 -1.63
CA LEU A 71 -6.86 -2.49 -1.93
C LEU A 71 -5.58 -2.09 -1.17
N PRO A 72 -4.68 -3.04 -0.85
CA PRO A 72 -3.46 -2.73 -0.10
C PRO A 72 -2.60 -1.64 -0.75
N LEU A 73 -2.10 -0.75 0.10
CA LEU A 73 -1.18 0.32 -0.21
C LEU A 73 -0.09 0.35 0.87
N TYR A 74 1.16 0.37 0.44
CA TYR A 74 2.31 0.52 1.31
C TYR A 74 3.09 1.75 0.96
N ARG A 75 3.61 2.42 1.99
CA ARG A 75 4.59 3.50 1.85
C ARG A 75 5.82 3.13 2.65
N ALA A 76 6.99 3.31 2.05
CA ALA A 76 8.26 3.16 2.75
C ALA A 76 9.10 4.42 2.57
N GLN A 77 9.74 4.87 3.65
CA GLN A 77 10.74 5.92 3.65
C GLN A 77 11.96 5.42 4.42
N PHE A 78 13.15 5.64 3.86
CA PHE A 78 14.40 5.33 4.54
C PHE A 78 15.56 6.10 3.93
N THR A 79 16.65 6.24 4.69
CA THR A 79 17.93 6.75 4.19
C THR A 79 18.87 5.57 3.93
N THR A 80 19.70 5.66 2.89
CA THR A 80 20.69 4.62 2.52
C THR A 80 21.88 5.28 1.82
N SER A 81 22.90 4.50 1.49
CA SER A 81 23.96 4.94 0.59
C SER A 81 23.44 5.14 -0.84
N ARG A 82 24.13 5.97 -1.64
CA ARG A 82 23.80 6.12 -3.07
C ARG A 82 23.74 4.78 -3.80
N GLY A 83 24.68 3.87 -3.51
CA GLY A 83 24.70 2.53 -4.09
C GLY A 83 23.50 1.66 -3.64
N GLY A 84 23.09 1.77 -2.37
CA GLY A 84 21.89 1.10 -1.87
C GLY A 84 20.61 1.56 -2.58
N ALA A 85 20.47 2.87 -2.81
CA ALA A 85 19.35 3.41 -3.56
C ALA A 85 19.35 3.01 -5.05
N GLU A 86 20.52 2.98 -5.69
CA GLU A 86 20.66 2.52 -7.08
C GLU A 86 20.25 1.05 -7.24
N VAL A 87 20.65 0.16 -6.32
CA VAL A 87 20.21 -1.24 -6.31
C VAL A 87 18.69 -1.34 -6.16
N PHE A 88 18.11 -0.57 -5.23
CA PHE A 88 16.66 -0.55 -5.01
C PHE A 88 15.87 -0.10 -6.25
N CYS A 89 16.45 0.79 -7.04
CA CYS A 89 15.86 1.31 -8.28
C CYS A 89 16.16 0.48 -9.54
N THR A 90 17.08 -0.48 -9.46
CA THR A 90 17.48 -1.36 -10.57
C THR A 90 17.00 -2.80 -10.42
N ASP A 91 16.09 -3.03 -9.46
CA ASP A 91 15.33 -4.27 -9.33
C ASP A 91 14.57 -4.62 -10.63
N GLU A 92 14.22 -5.89 -10.81
CA GLU A 92 13.64 -6.38 -12.05
C GLU A 92 12.36 -5.64 -12.41
N ASN A 93 12.12 -5.35 -13.69
CA ASN A 93 10.88 -4.74 -14.19
C ASN A 93 10.59 -3.33 -13.63
N PHE A 94 11.64 -2.52 -13.51
CA PHE A 94 11.55 -1.06 -13.37
C PHE A 94 11.96 -0.35 -14.67
N ASP A 95 11.20 0.71 -15.01
CA ASP A 95 11.65 1.80 -15.85
C ASP A 95 12.25 2.90 -14.96
N VAL A 96 13.48 3.32 -15.27
CA VAL A 96 14.24 4.31 -14.48
C VAL A 96 14.28 5.64 -15.23
N TYR A 97 13.89 6.72 -14.54
CA TYR A 97 13.85 8.08 -15.05
C TYR A 97 14.73 8.99 -14.17
N VAL A 98 15.81 9.51 -14.74
CA VAL A 98 16.67 10.50 -14.08
C VAL A 98 16.14 11.89 -14.39
N ASN A 99 15.87 12.69 -13.35
CA ASN A 99 15.45 14.08 -13.48
C ASN A 99 16.49 14.99 -12.81
N PRO A 100 17.13 15.92 -13.54
CA PRO A 100 18.07 16.87 -12.94
C PRO A 100 17.38 17.88 -12.01
N ASP A 101 16.07 18.06 -12.14
CA ASP A 101 15.29 18.96 -11.30
C ASP A 101 14.82 18.26 -10.02
N PRO A 102 14.67 19.00 -8.90
CA PRO A 102 14.11 18.45 -7.67
C PRO A 102 12.65 17.99 -7.88
N PRO A 103 12.11 17.13 -6.98
CA PRO A 103 10.72 16.71 -7.05
C PRO A 103 9.75 17.90 -7.06
N ASP A 104 8.75 17.83 -7.93
CA ASP A 104 7.67 18.82 -7.96
C ASP A 104 6.77 18.72 -6.72
N ALA A 105 5.90 19.72 -6.54
CA ALA A 105 5.04 19.79 -5.35
C ALA A 105 4.09 18.59 -5.23
N GLU A 106 3.56 18.10 -6.35
CA GLU A 106 2.66 16.94 -6.38
C GLU A 106 3.38 15.67 -5.93
N THR A 107 4.58 15.44 -6.44
CA THR A 107 5.41 14.29 -6.07
C THR A 107 5.79 14.35 -4.60
N ARG A 108 6.17 15.54 -4.10
CA ARG A 108 6.48 15.75 -2.68
C ARG A 108 5.31 15.42 -1.79
N GLU A 109 4.14 15.99 -2.06
CA GLU A 109 2.93 15.76 -1.26
C GLU A 109 2.54 14.28 -1.29
N ARG A 110 2.50 13.67 -2.48
CA ARG A 110 2.06 12.29 -2.65
C ARG A 110 2.97 11.28 -1.99
N LEU A 111 4.29 11.50 -1.98
CA LEU A 111 5.27 10.57 -1.41
C LEU A 111 5.79 10.99 -0.03
N GLY A 112 5.34 12.13 0.50
CA GLY A 112 5.79 12.66 1.78
C GLY A 112 7.25 13.12 1.76
N ILE A 113 7.76 13.57 0.61
CA ILE A 113 9.15 14.04 0.49
C ILE A 113 9.23 15.45 1.08
N THR A 114 10.03 15.61 2.12
CA THR A 114 10.24 16.88 2.83
C THR A 114 11.65 17.43 2.64
N GLU A 115 12.53 16.62 2.08
CA GLU A 115 13.94 16.86 1.90
C GLU A 115 14.19 17.82 0.73
N GLU A 116 15.20 18.68 0.91
CA GLU A 116 15.82 19.38 -0.21
C GLU A 116 16.83 18.45 -0.91
N THR A 117 17.05 18.66 -2.21
CA THR A 117 17.93 17.80 -3.00
C THR A 117 19.15 18.57 -3.51
N VAL A 118 20.34 17.98 -3.39
CA VAL A 118 21.59 18.57 -3.90
C VAL A 118 21.87 18.16 -5.35
N ASP A 119 21.21 17.11 -5.85
CA ASP A 119 21.51 16.48 -7.15
C ASP A 119 20.23 15.97 -7.85
N GLY A 120 19.19 16.78 -8.06
CA GLY A 120 17.97 16.35 -8.79
C GLY A 120 17.14 15.26 -8.07
N MET A 121 16.43 14.41 -8.83
CA MET A 121 15.83 13.14 -8.35
C MET A 121 15.93 11.99 -9.37
N VAL A 122 15.75 10.76 -8.90
CA VAL A 122 15.50 9.57 -9.75
C VAL A 122 14.14 9.00 -9.41
N THR A 123 13.34 8.67 -10.43
CA THR A 123 12.06 7.98 -10.28
C THR A 123 12.13 6.63 -10.96
N CYS A 124 11.71 5.58 -10.26
CA CYS A 124 11.70 4.21 -10.75
C CYS A 124 10.28 3.68 -10.67
N ARG A 125 9.70 3.25 -11.80
CA ARG A 125 8.31 2.81 -11.90
C ARG A 125 8.22 1.44 -12.53
N GLY A 126 7.43 0.55 -11.93
CA GLY A 126 7.40 -0.83 -12.35
C GLY A 126 6.20 -1.59 -11.81
N THR A 127 6.18 -2.90 -12.06
CA THR A 127 5.21 -3.81 -11.45
C THR A 127 5.93 -4.99 -10.82
N ASN A 128 5.37 -5.53 -9.74
CA ASN A 128 5.82 -6.82 -9.22
C ASN A 128 5.51 -7.91 -10.28
N LEU A 129 6.50 -8.72 -10.67
CA LEU A 129 6.31 -9.76 -11.69
C LEU A 129 5.42 -10.90 -11.21
N ASP A 130 5.46 -11.23 -9.92
CA ASP A 130 4.60 -12.25 -9.31
C ASP A 130 3.18 -11.74 -9.07
N ARG A 131 3.01 -10.41 -9.02
CA ARG A 131 1.73 -9.71 -8.80
C ARG A 131 1.56 -8.56 -9.79
N PRO A 132 1.15 -8.82 -11.05
CA PRO A 132 1.12 -7.80 -12.11
C PRO A 132 0.24 -6.57 -11.84
N ASN A 133 -0.75 -6.69 -10.95
CA ASN A 133 -1.61 -5.58 -10.53
C ASN A 133 -0.95 -4.67 -9.47
N VAL A 134 0.16 -5.10 -8.87
CA VAL A 134 0.91 -4.30 -7.90
C VAL A 134 1.87 -3.37 -8.64
N ARG A 135 1.57 -2.08 -8.57
CA ARG A 135 2.42 -1.00 -9.07
C ARG A 135 3.42 -0.59 -8.00
N ARG A 136 4.64 -0.34 -8.46
CA ARG A 136 5.76 0.11 -7.64
C ARG A 136 6.22 1.45 -8.18
N GLU A 137 6.22 2.47 -7.33
CA GLU A 137 6.83 3.75 -7.63
C GLU A 137 7.80 4.10 -6.52
N VAL A 138 9.04 4.40 -6.91
CA VAL A 138 10.11 4.79 -6.02
C VAL A 138 10.64 6.13 -6.48
N VAL A 139 10.82 7.06 -5.56
CA VAL A 139 11.55 8.30 -5.79
C VAL A 139 12.75 8.32 -4.86
N VAL A 140 13.91 8.47 -5.47
CA VAL A 140 15.19 8.66 -4.80
C VAL A 140 15.56 10.12 -4.90
N VAL A 141 15.82 10.74 -3.75
CA VAL A 141 16.39 12.07 -3.66
C VAL A 141 17.74 12.00 -2.98
N TRP A 142 18.57 13.01 -3.21
CA TRP A 142 19.91 13.09 -2.65
C TRP A 142 20.01 14.33 -1.76
N PRO A 143 19.75 14.20 -0.45
CA PRO A 143 19.94 15.31 0.49
C PRO A 143 21.41 15.70 0.64
N GLU A 144 22.32 14.73 0.48
CA GLU A 144 23.76 14.94 0.48
C GLU A 144 24.42 14.17 -0.68
N LYS A 145 25.72 14.36 -0.88
CA LYS A 145 26.44 13.78 -2.03
C LYS A 145 26.49 12.26 -2.00
N ASP A 146 26.66 11.68 -0.82
CA ASP A 146 26.95 10.26 -0.62
C ASP A 146 25.77 9.47 -0.01
N THR A 147 24.69 10.17 0.36
CA THR A 147 23.47 9.60 0.94
C THR A 147 22.27 9.80 0.02
N ALA A 148 21.29 8.91 0.15
CA ALA A 148 20.04 8.98 -0.59
C ALA A 148 18.87 8.76 0.37
N ALA A 149 17.83 9.55 0.21
CA ALA A 149 16.52 9.28 0.82
C ALA A 149 15.62 8.63 -0.23
N VAL A 150 15.02 7.50 0.14
CA VAL A 150 14.19 6.68 -0.73
C VAL A 150 12.76 6.75 -0.22
N HIS A 151 11.84 7.07 -1.13
CA HIS A 151 10.40 7.12 -0.86
C HIS A 151 9.71 6.18 -1.84
N ALA A 152 9.10 5.12 -1.32
CA ALA A 152 8.38 4.14 -2.13
C ALA A 152 6.88 4.21 -1.85
N LEU A 153 6.08 4.13 -2.91
CA LEU A 153 4.64 3.92 -2.89
C LEU A 153 4.33 2.67 -3.70
N ILE A 154 3.82 1.65 -3.00
CA ILE A 154 3.47 0.37 -3.60
C ILE A 154 1.97 0.18 -3.41
N GLN A 155 1.24 -0.09 -4.49
CA GLN A 155 -0.21 -0.22 -4.42
C GLN A 155 -0.73 -1.23 -5.41
N GLU A 156 -1.79 -1.94 -5.01
CA GLU A 156 -2.53 -2.80 -5.91
C GLU A 156 -3.58 -1.99 -6.68
N LEU A 157 -3.61 -2.19 -8.00
CA LEU A 157 -4.63 -1.63 -8.88
C LEU A 157 -5.83 -2.58 -9.01
N PRO A 158 -7.05 -2.05 -9.22
CA PRO A 158 -8.18 -2.86 -9.64
C PRO A 158 -7.85 -3.63 -10.93
N GLY A 159 -8.16 -4.93 -10.94
CA GLY A 159 -8.03 -5.80 -12.11
C GLY A 159 -9.16 -5.67 -13.12
#